data_AF-A0A6P2BS93-F1
#
_entry.id   AF-A0A6P2BS93-F1
#
_cell.length_a   1.000
_cell.length_b   1.000
_cell.length_c   1.000
_cell.angle_alpha   90.00
_cell.angle_beta   90.00
_cell.angle_gamma   90.00
#
_symmetry.space_group_name_H-M   'P 1'
#
loop_
_entity.id
_entity.type
_entity.pdbx_description
1 polymer ?
#
loop_
_entity_poly.entity_id
_entity_poly.type
_entity_poly.pdbx_seq_one_letter_code
_entity_poly.pdbx_strand_id
1 'polypeptide(L)'
;MTTVQPAAILSGRYQRAFTLAVLFLVAGWHLAGAGGQLLHNRTAYGSFAFQGAMWLVMALAITAGAVLVLRGTPGWRAAWTVAIVALAASTVAAAVSPAGQMLAVNWAWGSAGWTCVLVLMRRRFAELAWFLAAEAAATLSVQAWDGLHRADLAGFLAVLAWSTGAQVAVAAGVRALDAAAGQAATAAHSEHVARERAATMEIIRAARHARWLALQESAVPLVAELAAGTADPGDPQVRTRCAVQAAGLRRLLAEGDEVPGSLVHELYASADVAERRGIAVEIETAGPLPPVPRPARRVITDAAIAILTDARSQARITLAAVTAGIAVSFVADTGACVRLPASGDGLVIQQQQDGEMFWAEVRWNSQ
;
A
#
# COMPACT_ATOMS: atom_id res chain seq x y z
N MET A 1 3.52 -13.82 -8.62
CA MET A 1 4.40 -12.73 -9.10
C MET A 1 3.88 -11.42 -8.55
N THR A 2 4.56 -10.88 -7.54
CA THR A 2 4.21 -9.62 -6.89
C THR A 2 4.48 -8.46 -7.84
N THR A 3 3.42 -7.79 -8.29
CA THR A 3 3.49 -6.55 -9.06
C THR A 3 4.10 -5.46 -8.18
N VAL A 4 5.41 -5.23 -8.33
CA VAL A 4 6.09 -4.13 -7.65
C VAL A 4 5.47 -2.82 -8.14
N GLN A 5 4.84 -2.07 -7.23
CA GLN A 5 4.13 -0.84 -7.57
C GLN A 5 5.06 0.17 -8.26
N PRO A 6 4.62 0.82 -9.36
CA PRO A 6 5.43 1.78 -10.11
C PRO A 6 5.95 2.94 -9.26
N ALA A 7 5.21 3.34 -8.21
CA ALA A 7 5.64 4.37 -7.26
C ALA A 7 6.86 3.94 -6.41
N ALA A 8 6.94 2.68 -6.01
CA ALA A 8 8.09 2.13 -5.27
C ALA A 8 9.35 2.00 -6.14
N ILE A 9 9.16 1.73 -7.44
CA ILE A 9 10.24 1.72 -8.42
C ILE A 9 10.76 3.16 -8.65
N LEU A 10 9.86 4.14 -8.70
CA LEU A 10 10.22 5.54 -8.87
C LEU A 10 11.00 6.08 -7.66
N SER A 11 10.51 5.83 -6.44
CA SER A 11 11.17 6.28 -5.20
C SER A 11 12.56 5.65 -5.03
N GLY A 12 12.71 4.35 -5.33
CA GLY A 12 14.01 3.68 -5.31
C GLY A 12 15.02 4.22 -6.33
N ARG A 13 14.55 4.65 -7.52
CA ARG A 13 15.40 5.29 -8.54
C ARG A 13 15.87 6.68 -8.10
N TYR A 14 14.98 7.51 -7.55
CA TYR A 14 15.35 8.82 -7.02
C TYR A 14 16.35 8.72 -5.86
N GLN A 15 16.13 7.78 -4.93
CA GLN A 15 17.03 7.55 -3.83
C GLN A 15 18.44 7.14 -4.28
N ARG A 16 18.53 6.27 -5.29
CA ARG A 16 19.82 5.88 -5.89
C ARG A 16 20.50 7.03 -6.62
N ALA A 17 19.76 7.80 -7.41
CA ALA A 17 20.30 8.96 -8.12
C ALA A 17 20.91 9.98 -7.14
N PHE A 18 20.22 10.24 -6.03
CA PHE A 18 20.70 11.14 -5.00
C PHE A 18 21.94 10.59 -4.26
N THR A 19 21.92 9.30 -3.91
CA THR A 19 23.10 8.62 -3.36
C THR A 19 24.31 8.76 -4.26
N LEU A 20 24.15 8.57 -5.58
CA LEU A 20 25.21 8.73 -6.57
C LEU A 20 25.70 10.18 -6.63
N ALA A 21 24.81 11.17 -6.59
CA ALA A 21 25.18 12.58 -6.58
C ALA A 21 26.06 12.95 -5.37
N VAL A 22 25.69 12.50 -4.17
CA VAL A 22 26.52 12.68 -2.96
C VAL A 22 27.84 11.94 -3.09
N LEU A 23 27.84 10.74 -3.67
CA LEU A 23 29.06 9.97 -3.93
C LEU A 23 30.02 10.73 -4.84
N PHE A 24 29.53 11.30 -5.94
CA PHE A 24 30.34 12.12 -6.85
C PHE A 24 30.85 13.38 -6.16
N LEU A 25 30.04 14.03 -5.32
CA LEU A 25 30.46 15.18 -4.52
C LEU A 25 31.61 14.81 -3.57
N VAL A 26 31.47 13.73 -2.80
CA VAL A 26 32.47 13.28 -1.81
C VAL A 26 33.75 12.82 -2.50
N ALA A 27 33.64 12.02 -3.56
CA ALA A 27 34.79 11.54 -4.33
C ALA A 27 35.48 12.71 -5.05
N GLY A 28 34.74 13.62 -5.67
CA GLY A 28 35.27 14.80 -6.34
C GLY A 28 35.97 15.73 -5.36
N TRP A 29 35.38 15.98 -4.19
CA TRP A 29 36.01 16.75 -3.12
C TRP A 29 37.32 16.11 -2.66
N HIS A 30 37.32 14.81 -2.41
CA HIS A 30 38.50 14.12 -1.89
C HIS A 30 39.64 14.04 -2.93
N LEU A 31 39.32 13.74 -4.19
CA LEU A 31 40.30 13.61 -5.26
C LEU A 31 40.84 14.98 -5.71
N ALA A 32 39.96 15.92 -6.05
CA ALA A 32 40.37 17.20 -6.62
C ALA A 32 40.69 18.25 -5.54
N GLY A 33 39.84 18.37 -4.52
CA GLY A 33 40.03 19.34 -3.44
C GLY A 33 41.13 18.91 -2.49
N ALA A 34 40.90 17.84 -1.73
CA ALA A 34 41.84 17.37 -0.72
C ALA A 34 43.14 16.81 -1.33
N GLY A 35 43.05 16.04 -2.41
CA GLY A 35 44.22 15.58 -3.17
C GLY A 35 45.01 16.74 -3.79
N GLY A 36 44.33 17.75 -4.33
CA GLY A 36 44.97 18.97 -4.83
C GLY A 36 45.70 19.74 -3.73
N GLN A 37 45.07 19.93 -2.57
CA GLN A 37 45.68 20.59 -1.42
C GLN A 37 46.88 19.81 -0.86
N LEU A 38 46.77 18.47 -0.78
CA LEU A 38 47.86 17.59 -0.38
C LEU A 38 49.08 17.72 -1.30
N LEU A 39 48.86 17.74 -2.62
CA LEU A 39 49.94 17.87 -3.61
C LEU A 39 50.53 19.29 -3.62
N HIS A 40 49.69 20.31 -3.47
CA HIS A 40 50.11 21.71 -3.42
C HIS A 40 51.02 21.97 -2.20
N ASN A 41 50.65 21.45 -1.03
CA ASN A 41 51.37 21.64 0.22
C ASN A 41 52.46 20.59 0.49
N ARG A 42 52.88 19.81 -0.52
CA ARG A 42 53.80 18.67 -0.36
C ARG A 42 55.10 18.99 0.38
N THR A 43 55.62 20.21 0.23
CA THR A 43 56.88 20.68 0.84
C THR A 43 56.69 21.21 2.26
N ALA A 44 55.46 21.52 2.67
CA ALA A 44 55.16 22.01 4.01
C ALA A 44 55.11 20.86 5.03
N TYR A 45 54.76 19.64 4.61
CA TYR A 45 54.63 18.52 5.53
C TYR A 45 55.98 17.99 6.01
N GLY A 46 56.08 17.69 7.32
CA GLY A 46 57.25 17.01 7.89
C GLY A 46 57.48 15.61 7.30
N SER A 47 56.40 14.93 6.89
CA SER A 47 56.45 13.68 6.11
C SER A 47 55.31 13.62 5.10
N PHE A 48 55.63 13.84 3.83
CA PHE A 48 54.65 13.72 2.74
C PHE A 48 54.13 12.29 2.59
N ALA A 49 54.99 11.28 2.79
CA ALA A 49 54.59 9.87 2.72
C ALA A 49 53.52 9.52 3.76
N PHE A 50 53.64 10.07 4.98
CA PHE A 50 52.65 9.87 6.03
C PHE A 50 51.30 10.52 5.69
N GLN A 51 51.31 11.75 5.18
CA GLN A 51 50.10 12.43 4.73
C GLN A 51 49.44 11.70 3.55
N GLY A 52 50.24 11.17 2.61
CA GLY A 52 49.76 10.30 1.55
C GLY A 52 49.13 8.99 2.07
N ALA A 53 49.71 8.38 3.09
CA ALA A 53 49.13 7.20 3.73
C ALA A 53 47.77 7.50 4.40
N MET A 54 47.65 8.62 5.12
CA MET A 54 46.37 9.05 5.70
C MET A 54 45.34 9.39 4.63
N TRP A 55 45.77 9.96 3.50
CA TRP A 55 44.90 10.19 2.35
C TRP A 55 44.35 8.87 1.79
N LEU A 56 45.19 7.84 1.65
CA LEU A 56 44.75 6.51 1.23
C LEU A 56 43.78 5.87 2.24
N VAL A 57 44.01 6.03 3.54
CA VAL A 57 43.08 5.56 4.59
C VAL A 57 41.71 6.23 4.43
N MET A 58 41.68 7.54 4.18
CA MET A 58 40.45 8.27 3.92
C MET A 58 39.76 7.80 2.64
N ALA A 59 40.52 7.59 1.55
CA ALA A 59 39.99 7.07 0.29
C ALA A 59 39.35 5.68 0.47
N LEU A 60 39.96 4.81 1.27
CA LEU A 60 39.41 3.51 1.65
C LEU A 60 38.14 3.64 2.48
N ALA A 61 38.10 4.58 3.44
CA ALA A 61 36.91 4.86 4.24
C ALA A 61 35.74 5.36 3.37
N ILE A 62 36.00 6.28 2.44
CA ILE A 62 35.03 6.76 1.46
C ILE A 62 34.53 5.61 0.58
N THR A 63 35.45 4.76 0.10
CA THR A 63 35.10 3.60 -0.73
C THR A 63 34.24 2.59 0.03
N ALA A 64 34.59 2.29 1.29
CA ALA A 64 33.78 1.44 2.15
C ALA A 64 32.39 2.06 2.41
N GLY A 65 32.33 3.35 2.71
CA GLY A 65 31.08 4.10 2.85
C GLY A 65 30.22 4.06 1.59
N ALA A 66 30.83 4.23 0.41
CA ALA A 66 30.18 4.13 -0.88
C ALA A 66 29.53 2.76 -1.09
N VAL A 67 30.29 1.69 -0.86
CA VAL A 67 29.80 0.32 -0.98
C VAL A 67 28.64 0.06 -0.01
N LEU A 68 28.75 0.54 1.22
CA LEU A 68 27.69 0.39 2.23
C LEU A 68 26.40 1.07 1.79
N VAL A 69 26.47 2.34 1.34
CA VAL A 69 25.27 3.12 0.98
C VAL A 69 24.66 2.63 -0.34
N LEU A 70 25.46 2.14 -1.29
CA LEU A 70 24.98 1.54 -2.54
C LEU A 70 24.27 0.20 -2.30
N ARG A 71 24.65 -0.54 -1.25
CA ARG A 71 23.97 -1.77 -0.82
C ARG A 71 22.69 -1.52 -0.02
N GLY A 72 22.44 -0.29 0.41
CA GLY A 72 21.25 0.10 1.17
C GLY A 72 21.58 1.04 2.33
N THR A 73 20.69 1.14 3.31
CA THR A 73 20.94 1.95 4.51
C THR A 73 21.95 1.24 5.42
N PRO A 74 23.13 1.83 5.71
CA PRO A 74 24.13 1.17 6.53
C PRO A 74 23.63 0.97 7.96
N GLY A 75 23.92 -0.22 8.49
CA GLY A 75 23.74 -0.51 9.92
C GLY A 75 24.58 0.42 10.78
N TRP A 76 24.13 0.69 12.01
CA TRP A 76 24.78 1.66 12.92
C TRP A 76 26.27 1.38 13.11
N ARG A 77 26.65 0.13 13.39
CA ARG A 77 28.05 -0.26 13.60
C ARG A 77 28.91 0.06 12.37
N ALA A 78 28.50 -0.36 11.18
CA ALA A 78 29.27 -0.17 9.96
C ALA A 78 29.44 1.32 9.60
N ALA A 79 28.37 2.11 9.73
CA ALA A 79 28.43 3.55 9.49
C ALA A 79 29.40 4.25 10.45
N TRP A 80 29.31 3.94 11.75
CA TRP A 80 30.19 4.53 12.76
C TRP A 80 31.62 4.03 12.68
N THR A 81 31.88 2.79 12.26
CA THR A 81 33.25 2.34 11.99
C THR A 81 33.91 3.20 10.91
N VAL A 82 33.22 3.46 9.79
CA VAL A 82 33.74 4.33 8.72
C VAL A 82 33.93 5.76 9.22
N ALA A 83 32.95 6.30 9.96
CA ALA A 83 33.03 7.63 10.52
C ALA A 83 34.23 7.77 11.49
N ILE A 84 34.39 6.85 12.44
CA ILE A 84 35.49 6.86 13.42
C ILE A 84 36.85 6.75 12.72
N VAL A 85 36.98 5.92 11.70
CA VAL A 85 38.21 5.83 10.90
C VAL A 85 38.51 7.17 10.20
N ALA A 86 37.50 7.81 9.63
CA ALA A 86 37.65 9.13 9.01
C ALA A 86 38.05 10.20 10.04
N LEU A 87 37.40 10.23 11.20
CA LEU A 87 37.74 11.14 12.31
C LEU A 87 39.18 10.93 12.79
N ALA A 88 39.59 9.67 12.98
CA ALA A 88 40.95 9.34 13.41
C ALA A 88 41.99 9.77 12.37
N ALA A 89 41.77 9.45 11.09
CA ALA A 89 42.66 9.86 10.00
C ALA A 89 42.76 11.39 9.90
N SER A 90 41.63 12.10 10.02
CA SER A 90 41.58 13.57 10.03
C SER A 90 42.35 14.17 11.20
N THR A 91 42.12 13.66 12.41
CA THR A 91 42.79 14.13 13.63
C THR A 91 44.29 13.89 13.59
N VAL A 92 44.71 12.69 13.13
CA VAL A 92 46.13 12.33 13.02
C VAL A 92 46.83 13.15 11.93
N ALA A 93 46.18 13.36 10.78
CA ALA A 93 46.73 14.22 9.72
C ALA A 93 46.89 15.68 10.18
N ALA A 94 45.94 16.18 10.98
CA ALA A 94 46.01 17.49 11.61
C ALA A 94 47.16 17.58 12.63
N ALA A 95 47.29 16.59 13.53
CA ALA A 95 48.31 16.58 14.58
C ALA A 95 49.76 16.49 14.06
N VAL A 96 49.96 15.94 12.87
CA VAL A 96 51.29 15.84 12.21
C VAL A 96 51.52 17.00 11.23
N SER A 97 50.58 17.95 11.14
CA SER A 97 50.78 19.17 10.36
C SER A 97 51.76 20.12 11.08
N PRO A 98 52.49 20.98 10.35
CA PRO A 98 53.37 21.96 10.97
C PRO A 98 52.60 22.92 11.89
N ALA A 99 53.17 23.21 13.05
CA ALA A 99 52.60 24.13 14.03
C ALA A 99 52.32 25.51 13.39
N GLY A 100 51.14 26.07 13.69
CA GLY A 100 50.68 27.35 13.12
C GLY A 100 50.26 27.32 11.65
N GLN A 101 50.41 26.19 10.93
CA GLN A 101 49.96 26.04 9.54
C GLN A 101 48.83 25.03 9.37
N MET A 102 48.43 24.34 10.44
CA MET A 102 47.44 23.26 10.41
C MET A 102 46.19 23.64 9.61
N LEU A 103 45.55 24.78 9.87
CA LEU A 103 44.34 25.19 9.12
C LEU A 103 44.57 25.39 7.62
N ALA A 104 45.77 25.83 7.21
CA ALA A 104 46.10 26.08 5.82
C ALA A 104 46.39 24.79 5.04
N VAL A 105 46.97 23.78 5.72
CA VAL A 105 47.46 22.54 5.08
C VAL A 105 46.58 21.31 5.34
N ASN A 106 45.60 21.42 6.25
CA ASN A 106 44.72 20.31 6.64
C ASN A 106 43.67 20.00 5.57
N TRP A 107 44.05 19.12 4.65
CA TRP A 107 43.18 18.54 3.62
C TRP A 107 42.12 17.58 4.19
N ALA A 108 42.36 17.04 5.37
CA ALA A 108 41.60 15.90 5.90
C ALA A 108 40.27 16.32 6.53
N TRP A 109 40.19 17.51 7.12
CA TRP A 109 38.97 18.10 7.70
C TRP A 109 37.75 18.00 6.78
N GLY A 110 37.86 18.57 5.57
CA GLY A 110 36.75 18.55 4.63
C GLY A 110 36.39 17.12 4.21
N SER A 111 37.39 16.27 4.02
CA SER A 111 37.18 14.89 3.58
C SER A 111 36.47 14.04 4.64
N ALA A 112 36.80 14.19 5.92
CA ALA A 112 36.16 13.44 7.00
C ALA A 112 34.71 13.88 7.20
N GLY A 113 34.44 15.18 7.23
CA GLY A 113 33.07 15.69 7.30
C GLY A 113 32.19 15.22 6.13
N TRP A 114 32.70 15.23 4.88
CA TRP A 114 31.98 14.69 3.71
C TRP A 114 31.80 13.17 3.78
N THR A 115 32.79 12.44 4.28
CA THR A 115 32.68 10.98 4.50
C THR A 115 31.57 10.65 5.50
N CYS A 116 31.44 11.46 6.56
CA CYS A 116 30.37 11.32 7.52
C CYS A 116 28.99 11.66 6.94
N VAL A 117 28.87 12.73 6.15
CA VAL A 117 27.64 13.03 5.40
C VAL A 117 27.22 11.83 4.56
N LEU A 118 28.15 11.19 3.84
CA LEU A 118 27.87 10.01 3.03
C LEU A 118 27.22 8.88 3.85
N VAL A 119 27.78 8.52 5.00
CA VAL A 119 27.32 7.35 5.78
C VAL A 119 26.20 7.67 6.77
N LEU A 120 26.03 8.93 7.18
CA LEU A 120 25.03 9.35 8.19
C LEU A 120 23.86 10.17 7.61
N MET A 121 23.87 10.59 6.33
CA MET A 121 22.80 11.43 5.74
C MET A 121 21.38 10.88 5.91
N ARG A 122 21.23 9.55 5.91
CA ARG A 122 19.94 8.85 6.08
C ARG A 122 19.73 8.25 7.49
N ARG A 123 20.66 8.49 8.43
CA ARG A 123 20.55 8.08 9.84
C ARG A 123 19.92 9.18 10.68
N ARG A 124 20.04 9.18 12.01
CA ARG A 124 19.51 10.29 12.84
C ARG A 124 20.37 11.54 12.65
N PHE A 125 19.74 12.71 12.48
CA PHE A 125 20.48 13.97 12.29
C PHE A 125 21.41 14.28 13.47
N ALA A 126 21.02 13.89 14.68
CA ALA A 126 21.86 13.98 15.87
C ALA A 126 23.19 13.21 15.75
N GLU A 127 23.23 12.09 15.01
CA GLU A 127 24.48 11.34 14.81
C GLU A 127 25.48 12.15 13.96
N LEU A 128 25.00 12.83 12.91
CA LEU A 128 25.82 13.74 12.11
C LEU A 128 26.29 14.93 12.94
N ALA A 129 25.40 15.54 13.72
CA ALA A 129 25.75 16.66 14.59
C ALA A 129 26.83 16.28 15.62
N TRP A 130 26.70 15.10 16.24
CA TRP A 130 27.72 14.58 17.16
C TRP A 130 29.06 14.37 16.49
N PHE A 131 29.08 13.80 15.30
CA PHE A 131 30.32 13.60 14.56
C PHE A 131 31.00 14.94 14.23
N LEU A 132 30.26 15.90 13.67
CA LEU A 132 30.81 17.19 13.30
C LEU A 132 31.31 17.97 14.53
N ALA A 133 30.61 17.86 15.66
CA ALA A 133 31.06 18.41 16.92
C ALA A 133 32.35 17.72 17.43
N ALA A 134 32.44 16.39 17.32
CA ALA A 134 33.64 15.64 17.71
C ALA A 134 34.84 15.97 16.82
N GLU A 135 34.63 16.13 15.51
CA GLU A 135 35.66 16.54 14.56
C GLU A 135 36.16 17.96 14.85
N ALA A 136 35.23 18.89 15.09
CA ALA A 136 35.54 20.26 15.51
C ALA A 136 36.34 20.28 16.82
N ALA A 137 35.91 19.51 17.82
CA ALA A 137 36.59 19.42 19.10
C ALA A 137 38.00 18.84 18.95
N ALA A 138 38.17 17.74 18.19
CA ALA A 138 39.47 17.12 17.95
C ALA A 138 40.43 18.08 17.25
N THR A 139 39.96 18.79 16.21
CA THR A 139 40.77 19.76 15.47
C THR A 139 41.14 20.98 16.33
N LEU A 140 40.21 21.45 17.17
CA LEU A 140 40.48 22.52 18.13
C LEU A 140 41.48 22.07 19.19
N SER A 141 41.42 20.83 19.67
CA SER A 141 42.38 20.27 20.63
C SER A 141 43.80 20.22 20.06
N VAL A 142 43.96 19.87 18.77
CA VAL A 142 45.26 19.92 18.09
C VAL A 142 45.80 21.36 18.06
N GLN A 143 44.97 22.35 17.70
CA GLN A 143 45.41 23.76 17.72
C GLN A 143 45.74 24.28 19.12
N ALA A 144 44.97 23.85 20.13
CA ALA A 144 45.23 24.23 21.51
C ALA A 144 46.60 23.70 21.99
N TRP A 145 46.99 22.51 21.52
CA TRP A 145 48.30 21.93 21.80
C TRP A 145 49.45 22.71 21.16
N ASP A 146 49.26 23.20 19.93
CA ASP A 146 50.27 23.99 19.18
C ASP A 146 50.39 25.46 19.63
N GLY A 147 49.52 25.90 20.55
CA GLY A 147 49.45 27.29 21.01
C GLY A 147 48.42 28.09 20.22
N LEU A 148 47.22 28.25 20.79
CA LEU A 148 46.08 28.90 20.13
C LEU A 148 46.22 30.43 20.10
N HIS A 149 46.31 31.04 18.92
CA HIS A 149 46.24 32.49 18.76
C HIS A 149 44.82 32.95 18.35
N ARG A 150 44.49 34.23 18.60
CA ARG A 150 43.16 34.79 18.25
C ARG A 150 42.86 34.69 16.75
N ALA A 151 43.87 34.86 15.90
CA ALA A 151 43.71 34.76 14.44
C ALA A 151 43.39 33.32 14.00
N ASP A 152 44.04 32.32 14.61
CA ASP A 152 43.80 30.89 14.34
C ASP A 152 42.39 30.50 14.75
N LEU A 153 41.92 30.97 15.92
CA LEU A 153 40.55 30.73 16.38
C LEU A 153 39.51 31.35 15.43
N ALA A 154 39.74 32.59 14.97
CA ALA A 154 38.84 33.24 14.01
C ALA A 154 38.81 32.50 12.67
N GLY A 155 39.97 32.07 12.17
CA GLY A 155 40.09 31.25 10.95
C GLY A 155 39.39 29.90 11.11
N PHE A 156 39.58 29.22 12.23
CA PHE A 156 38.91 27.96 12.53
C PHE A 156 37.40 28.11 12.58
N LEU A 157 36.88 29.14 13.27
CA LEU A 157 35.43 29.39 13.33
C LEU A 157 34.84 29.69 11.95
N ALA A 158 35.56 30.43 11.10
CA ALA A 158 35.14 30.70 9.72
C ALA A 158 35.09 29.41 8.89
N VAL A 159 36.14 28.59 8.94
CA VAL A 159 36.19 27.29 8.25
C VAL A 159 35.11 26.34 8.76
N LEU A 160 34.92 26.28 10.09
CA LEU A 160 33.90 25.47 10.74
C LEU A 160 32.50 25.88 10.27
N ALA A 161 32.17 27.18 10.32
CA ALA A 161 30.87 27.68 9.90
C ALA A 161 30.57 27.37 8.43
N TRP A 162 31.54 27.63 7.54
CA TRP A 162 31.39 27.37 6.10
C TRP A 162 31.25 25.87 5.78
N SER A 163 32.18 25.05 6.27
CA SER A 163 32.22 23.62 5.93
C SER A 163 31.07 22.84 6.56
N THR A 164 30.82 23.05 7.85
CA THR A 164 29.70 22.41 8.57
C THR A 164 28.37 22.87 8.01
N GLY A 165 28.24 24.16 7.65
CA GLY A 165 27.05 24.71 7.01
C GLY A 165 26.73 24.00 5.70
N ALA A 166 27.72 23.81 4.82
CA ALA A 166 27.55 23.07 3.57
C ALA A 166 27.17 21.59 3.80
N GLN A 167 27.85 20.93 4.74
CA GLN A 167 27.59 19.52 5.08
C GLN A 167 26.18 19.32 5.65
N VAL A 168 25.76 20.20 6.56
CA VAL A 168 24.40 20.21 7.13
C VAL A 168 23.36 20.51 6.07
N ALA A 169 23.60 21.49 5.18
CA ALA A 169 22.67 21.83 4.12
C ALA A 169 22.44 20.65 3.16
N VAL A 170 23.51 19.97 2.73
CA VAL A 170 23.39 18.75 1.91
C VAL A 170 22.64 17.66 2.65
N ALA A 171 23.00 17.38 3.91
CA ALA A 171 22.33 16.37 4.74
C ALA A 171 20.83 16.66 4.94
N ALA A 172 20.47 17.93 5.17
CA ALA A 172 19.08 18.37 5.29
C ALA A 172 18.32 18.26 3.97
N GLY A 173 18.96 18.63 2.85
CA GLY A 173 18.42 18.48 1.50
C GLY A 173 18.06 17.04 1.18
N VAL A 174 18.95 16.07 1.51
CA VAL A 174 18.66 14.63 1.34
C VAL A 174 17.37 14.25 2.05
N ARG A 175 17.22 14.69 3.30
CA ARG A 175 16.10 14.32 4.17
C ARG A 175 14.80 14.96 3.71
N ALA A 176 14.84 16.23 3.30
CA ALA A 176 13.67 16.92 2.75
C ALA A 176 13.17 16.21 1.49
N LEU A 177 14.09 15.79 0.61
CA LEU A 177 13.76 15.03 -0.59
C LEU A 177 13.24 13.63 -0.27
N ASP A 178 13.88 12.89 0.65
CA ASP A 178 13.42 11.57 1.08
C ASP A 178 12.01 11.65 1.72
N ALA A 179 11.74 12.71 2.51
CA ALA A 179 10.42 12.96 3.08
C ALA A 179 9.37 13.29 2.00
N ALA A 180 9.71 14.17 1.05
CA ALA A 180 8.82 14.52 -0.06
C ALA A 180 8.52 13.31 -0.96
N ALA A 181 9.53 12.49 -1.25
CA ALA A 181 9.35 11.25 -2.01
C ALA A 181 8.47 10.24 -1.26
N GLY A 182 8.63 10.13 0.07
CA GLY A 182 7.76 9.32 0.92
C GLY A 182 6.31 9.78 0.89
N GLN A 183 6.08 11.09 1.04
CA GLN A 183 4.74 11.70 0.96
C GLN A 183 4.10 11.48 -0.40
N ALA A 184 4.84 11.71 -1.49
CA ALA A 184 4.36 11.48 -2.85
C ALA A 184 3.98 10.00 -3.09
N ALA A 185 4.78 9.06 -2.58
CA ALA A 185 4.47 7.63 -2.69
C ALA A 185 3.19 7.26 -1.92
N THR A 186 3.01 7.78 -0.70
CA THR A 186 1.78 7.56 0.08
C THR A 186 0.55 8.18 -0.59
N ALA A 187 0.68 9.38 -1.16
CA ALA A 187 -0.40 10.05 -1.88
C ALA A 187 -0.79 9.25 -3.13
N ALA A 188 0.18 8.84 -3.95
CA ALA A 188 -0.06 8.02 -5.14
C ALA A 188 -0.71 6.68 -4.80
N HIS A 189 -0.34 6.04 -3.68
CA HIS A 189 -0.99 4.82 -3.22
C HIS A 189 -2.46 5.06 -2.83
N SER A 190 -2.73 6.13 -2.08
CA SER A 190 -4.10 6.49 -1.70
C SER A 190 -4.98 6.81 -2.91
N GLU A 191 -4.42 7.48 -3.91
CA GLU A 191 -5.12 7.81 -5.15
C GLU A 191 -5.42 6.53 -5.97
N HIS A 192 -4.48 5.58 -6.05
CA HIS A 192 -4.71 4.31 -6.72
C HIS A 192 -5.87 3.53 -6.09
N VAL A 193 -5.89 3.41 -4.76
CA VAL A 193 -6.98 2.74 -4.03
C VAL A 193 -8.31 3.47 -4.24
N ALA A 194 -8.31 4.81 -4.26
CA ALA A 194 -9.50 5.60 -4.55
C ALA A 194 -10.03 5.36 -5.98
N ARG A 195 -9.13 5.29 -6.97
CA ARG A 195 -9.49 4.99 -8.37
C ARG A 195 -10.07 3.58 -8.53
N GLU A 196 -9.50 2.57 -7.87
CA GLU A 196 -10.04 1.20 -7.89
C GLU A 196 -11.46 1.13 -7.30
N ARG A 197 -11.69 1.84 -6.18
CA ARG A 197 -13.02 1.94 -5.57
C ARG A 197 -14.00 2.67 -6.49
N ALA A 198 -13.60 3.78 -7.09
CA ALA A 198 -14.43 4.52 -8.03
C ALA A 198 -14.81 3.66 -9.25
N ALA A 199 -13.86 2.91 -9.82
CA ALA A 199 -14.13 1.99 -10.93
C ALA A 199 -15.12 0.88 -10.53
N THR A 200 -14.98 0.31 -9.34
CA THR A 200 -15.93 -0.70 -8.82
C THR A 200 -17.33 -0.14 -8.64
N MET A 201 -17.45 1.07 -8.08
CA MET A 201 -18.73 1.75 -7.91
C MET A 201 -19.41 2.06 -9.24
N GLU A 202 -18.64 2.44 -10.27
CA GLU A 202 -19.19 2.72 -11.59
C GLU A 202 -19.74 1.45 -12.27
N ILE A 203 -19.04 0.31 -12.13
CA ILE A 203 -19.54 -1.00 -12.60
C ILE A 203 -20.86 -1.36 -11.92
N ILE A 204 -20.94 -1.20 -10.60
CA ILE A 204 -22.16 -1.47 -9.82
C ILE A 204 -23.30 -0.56 -10.27
N ARG A 205 -23.03 0.73 -10.44
CA ARG A 205 -24.02 1.72 -10.91
C ARG A 205 -24.52 1.39 -12.30
N ALA A 206 -23.64 1.07 -13.24
CA ALA A 206 -24.00 0.70 -14.61
C ALA A 206 -24.87 -0.57 -14.63
N ALA A 207 -24.50 -1.59 -13.84
CA ALA A 207 -25.29 -2.82 -13.72
C ALA A 207 -26.69 -2.57 -13.15
N ARG A 208 -26.81 -1.71 -12.12
CA ARG A 208 -28.11 -1.29 -11.56
C ARG A 208 -28.95 -0.54 -12.59
N HIS A 209 -28.34 0.37 -13.34
CA HIS A 209 -29.04 1.14 -14.37
C HIS A 209 -29.58 0.23 -15.48
N ALA A 210 -28.80 -0.76 -15.91
CA ALA A 210 -29.24 -1.75 -16.90
C ALA A 210 -30.45 -2.57 -16.42
N ARG A 211 -30.46 -3.03 -15.17
CA ARG A 211 -31.61 -3.75 -14.59
C ARG A 211 -32.87 -2.86 -14.49
N TRP A 212 -32.70 -1.59 -14.15
CA TRP A 212 -33.81 -0.63 -14.13
C TRP A 212 -34.45 -0.45 -15.51
N LEU A 213 -33.64 -0.27 -16.56
CA LEU A 213 -34.14 -0.13 -17.93
C LEU A 213 -34.90 -1.38 -18.38
N ALA A 214 -34.36 -2.58 -18.08
CA ALA A 214 -35.03 -3.84 -18.40
C ALA A 214 -36.40 -3.96 -17.71
N LEU A 215 -36.51 -3.55 -16.44
CA LEU A 215 -37.80 -3.54 -15.74
C LEU A 215 -38.78 -2.52 -16.32
N GLN A 216 -38.30 -1.33 -16.73
CA GLN A 216 -39.16 -0.33 -17.38
C GLN A 216 -39.73 -0.85 -18.70
N GLU A 217 -38.91 -1.52 -19.51
CA GLU A 217 -39.34 -2.09 -20.80
C GLU A 217 -40.46 -3.14 -20.64
N SER A 218 -40.46 -3.91 -19.54
CA SER A 218 -41.48 -4.95 -19.30
C SER A 218 -42.68 -4.48 -18.47
N ALA A 219 -42.47 -3.62 -17.47
CA ALA A 219 -43.52 -3.21 -16.53
C ALA A 219 -44.43 -2.10 -17.09
N VAL A 220 -43.88 -1.12 -17.82
CA VAL A 220 -44.65 0.02 -18.35
C VAL A 220 -45.74 -0.43 -19.33
N PRO A 221 -45.47 -1.32 -20.30
CA PRO A 221 -46.51 -1.82 -21.20
C PRO A 221 -47.64 -2.55 -20.47
N LEU A 222 -47.30 -3.38 -19.48
CA LEU A 222 -48.29 -4.12 -18.68
C LEU A 222 -49.22 -3.16 -17.92
N VAL A 223 -48.67 -2.11 -17.31
CA VAL A 223 -49.47 -1.08 -16.62
C VAL A 223 -50.36 -0.31 -17.61
N ALA A 224 -49.86 -0.03 -18.82
CA ALA A 224 -50.64 0.62 -19.87
C ALA A 224 -51.79 -0.28 -20.39
N GLU A 225 -51.55 -1.58 -20.59
CA GLU A 225 -52.56 -2.57 -20.98
C GLU A 225 -53.69 -2.66 -19.94
N LEU A 226 -53.32 -2.70 -18.65
CA LEU A 226 -54.28 -2.70 -17.54
C LEU A 226 -55.07 -1.38 -17.47
N ALA A 227 -54.40 -0.24 -17.64
CA ALA A 227 -55.04 1.07 -17.61
C ALA A 227 -56.00 1.29 -18.81
N ALA A 228 -55.68 0.72 -19.97
CA ALA A 228 -56.51 0.75 -21.17
C ALA A 228 -57.67 -0.27 -21.13
N GLY A 229 -57.69 -1.16 -20.14
CA GLY A 229 -58.67 -2.24 -20.04
C GLY A 229 -58.50 -3.33 -21.10
N THR A 230 -57.35 -3.39 -21.77
CA THR A 230 -57.06 -4.41 -22.80
C THR A 230 -56.51 -5.71 -22.21
N ALA A 231 -55.98 -5.66 -20.98
CA ALA A 231 -55.65 -6.84 -20.19
C ALA A 231 -56.70 -7.06 -19.10
N ASP A 232 -57.24 -8.29 -19.00
CA ASP A 232 -58.20 -8.67 -17.97
C ASP A 232 -57.47 -9.02 -16.65
N PRO A 233 -57.71 -8.29 -15.54
CA PRO A 233 -57.14 -8.63 -14.24
C PRO A 233 -57.59 -9.99 -13.69
N GLY A 234 -58.70 -10.53 -14.19
CA GLY A 234 -59.21 -11.87 -13.87
C GLY A 234 -58.42 -13.01 -14.52
N ASP A 235 -57.65 -12.74 -15.58
CA ASP A 235 -56.87 -13.74 -16.29
C ASP A 235 -55.66 -14.22 -15.45
N PRO A 236 -55.54 -15.53 -15.17
CA PRO A 236 -54.36 -16.11 -14.52
C PRO A 236 -53.01 -15.73 -15.15
N GLN A 237 -52.93 -15.57 -16.47
CA GLN A 237 -51.70 -15.17 -17.15
C GLN A 237 -51.32 -13.72 -16.86
N VAL A 238 -52.29 -12.80 -16.87
CA VAL A 238 -52.09 -11.39 -16.53
C VAL A 238 -51.66 -11.25 -15.07
N ARG A 239 -52.30 -11.98 -14.15
CA ARG A 239 -51.90 -12.00 -12.74
C ARG A 239 -50.46 -12.48 -12.54
N THR A 240 -50.04 -13.51 -13.29
CA THR A 240 -48.67 -14.02 -13.25
C THR A 240 -47.67 -12.97 -13.75
N ARG A 241 -47.96 -12.31 -14.89
CA ARG A 241 -47.16 -11.19 -15.40
C ARG A 241 -47.02 -10.07 -14.36
N CYS A 242 -48.12 -9.68 -13.71
CA CYS A 242 -48.13 -8.67 -12.65
C CYS A 242 -47.27 -9.07 -11.45
N ALA A 243 -47.38 -10.32 -11.00
CA ALA A 243 -46.60 -10.84 -9.88
C ALA A 243 -45.09 -10.83 -10.17
N VAL A 244 -44.69 -11.21 -11.38
CA VAL A 244 -43.28 -11.17 -11.83
C VAL A 244 -42.74 -9.74 -11.84
N GLN A 245 -43.49 -8.78 -12.42
CA GLN A 245 -43.05 -7.38 -12.45
C GLN A 245 -42.99 -6.76 -11.04
N ALA A 246 -43.94 -7.09 -10.18
CA ALA A 246 -43.95 -6.63 -8.78
C ALA A 246 -42.76 -7.19 -7.98
N ALA A 247 -42.43 -8.48 -8.17
CA ALA A 247 -41.26 -9.11 -7.56
C ALA A 247 -39.95 -8.44 -8.02
N GLY A 248 -39.80 -8.20 -9.32
CA GLY A 248 -38.65 -7.47 -9.89
C GLY A 248 -38.50 -6.05 -9.33
N LEU A 249 -39.59 -5.31 -9.16
CA LEU A 249 -39.60 -3.96 -8.60
C LEU A 249 -39.18 -3.96 -7.11
N ARG A 250 -39.74 -4.87 -6.30
CA ARG A 250 -39.37 -5.00 -4.88
C ARG A 250 -37.90 -5.32 -4.73
N ARG A 251 -37.36 -6.20 -5.58
CA ARG A 251 -35.93 -6.53 -5.60
C ARG A 251 -35.05 -5.33 -5.91
N LEU A 252 -35.40 -4.53 -6.94
CA LEU A 252 -34.65 -3.32 -7.26
C LEU A 252 -34.66 -2.29 -6.12
N LEU A 253 -35.78 -2.18 -5.39
CA LEU A 253 -35.90 -1.30 -4.23
C LEU A 253 -35.09 -1.81 -3.04
N ALA A 254 -35.08 -3.12 -2.80
CA ALA A 254 -34.31 -3.76 -1.73
C ALA A 254 -32.78 -3.72 -1.97
N GLU A 255 -32.33 -3.68 -3.23
CA GLU A 255 -30.92 -3.59 -3.61
C GLU A 255 -30.23 -2.27 -3.18
N GLY A 256 -31.00 -1.28 -2.71
CA GLY A 256 -30.51 -0.01 -2.19
C GLY A 256 -29.97 -0.05 -0.75
N ASP A 257 -30.50 -0.95 0.09
CA ASP A 257 -30.22 -0.96 1.54
C ASP A 257 -29.15 -1.97 1.97
N GLU A 258 -28.86 -2.99 1.16
CA GLU A 258 -27.90 -4.05 1.49
C GLU A 258 -26.82 -4.20 0.41
N VAL A 259 -25.54 -4.23 0.81
CA VAL A 259 -24.48 -4.76 -0.07
C VAL A 259 -24.66 -6.28 -0.12
N PRO A 260 -25.05 -6.87 -1.27
CA PRO A 260 -25.37 -8.29 -1.29
C PRO A 260 -24.12 -9.12 -0.98
N GLY A 261 -24.20 -10.00 0.03
CA GLY A 261 -23.20 -11.04 0.20
C GLY A 261 -23.16 -11.96 -1.03
N SER A 262 -22.04 -12.67 -1.24
CA SER A 262 -21.85 -13.58 -2.39
C SER A 262 -23.02 -14.56 -2.60
N LEU A 263 -23.65 -15.03 -1.52
CA LEU A 263 -24.80 -15.94 -1.59
C LEU A 263 -26.07 -15.26 -2.13
N VAL A 264 -26.39 -14.06 -1.63
CA VAL A 264 -27.57 -13.29 -2.07
C VAL A 264 -27.44 -12.94 -3.56
N HIS A 265 -26.23 -12.61 -4.02
CA HIS A 265 -25.96 -12.37 -5.43
C HIS A 265 -26.21 -13.62 -6.31
N GLU A 266 -25.76 -14.80 -5.87
CA GLU A 266 -25.98 -16.07 -6.57
C GLU A 266 -27.48 -16.46 -6.62
N LEU A 267 -28.23 -16.20 -5.53
CA LEU A 267 -29.68 -16.44 -5.48
C LEU A 267 -30.46 -15.46 -6.36
N TYR A 268 -30.07 -14.18 -6.41
CA TYR A 268 -30.67 -13.23 -7.34
C TYR A 268 -30.45 -13.60 -8.80
N ALA A 269 -29.26 -14.13 -9.15
CA ALA A 269 -29.02 -14.63 -10.50
C ALA A 269 -29.94 -15.82 -10.85
N SER A 270 -30.19 -16.70 -9.87
CA SER A 270 -31.10 -17.85 -10.05
C SER A 270 -32.56 -17.40 -10.19
N ALA A 271 -32.97 -16.38 -9.42
CA ALA A 271 -34.30 -15.78 -9.50
C ALA A 271 -34.55 -15.09 -10.85
N ASP A 272 -33.57 -14.35 -11.40
CA ASP A 272 -33.70 -13.70 -12.71
C ASP A 272 -33.99 -14.72 -13.83
N VAL A 273 -33.35 -15.90 -13.77
CA VAL A 273 -33.59 -16.99 -14.72
C VAL A 273 -35.00 -17.58 -14.56
N ALA A 274 -35.52 -17.65 -13.33
CA ALA A 274 -36.88 -18.15 -13.06
C ALA A 274 -37.96 -17.14 -13.50
N GLU A 275 -37.76 -15.86 -13.24
CA GLU A 275 -38.69 -14.79 -13.63
C GLU A 275 -38.85 -14.66 -15.14
N ARG A 276 -37.76 -14.86 -15.91
CA ARG A 276 -37.82 -14.94 -17.39
C ARG A 276 -38.72 -16.07 -17.90
N ARG A 277 -38.97 -17.09 -17.08
CA ARG A 277 -39.89 -18.21 -17.37
C ARG A 277 -41.32 -17.96 -16.85
N GLY A 278 -41.57 -16.81 -16.22
CA GLY A 278 -42.89 -16.45 -15.68
C GLY A 278 -43.10 -16.83 -14.21
N ILE A 279 -42.05 -17.19 -13.47
CA ILE A 279 -42.15 -17.56 -12.05
C ILE A 279 -41.88 -16.31 -11.20
N ALA A 280 -42.84 -15.91 -10.35
CA ALA A 280 -42.63 -14.79 -9.43
C ALA A 280 -41.76 -15.23 -8.24
N VAL A 281 -40.59 -14.61 -8.04
CA VAL A 281 -39.66 -15.00 -6.97
C VAL A 281 -39.49 -13.87 -5.95
N GLU A 282 -39.87 -14.13 -4.71
CA GLU A 282 -39.66 -13.20 -3.59
C GLU A 282 -38.45 -13.63 -2.76
N ILE A 283 -37.47 -12.74 -2.57
CA ILE A 283 -36.29 -13.01 -1.74
C ILE A 283 -36.28 -12.02 -0.59
N GLU A 284 -36.19 -12.54 0.63
CA GLU A 284 -36.18 -11.74 1.86
C GLU A 284 -34.98 -12.08 2.74
N THR A 285 -34.35 -11.05 3.30
CA THR A 285 -33.27 -11.19 4.27
C THR A 285 -33.76 -10.78 5.67
N ALA A 286 -33.74 -11.70 6.62
CA ALA A 286 -34.05 -11.44 8.02
C ALA A 286 -32.75 -11.11 8.80
N GLY A 287 -32.31 -9.86 8.67
CA GLY A 287 -31.14 -9.32 9.38
C GLY A 287 -29.78 -9.61 8.72
N PRO A 288 -28.68 -9.09 9.30
CA PRO A 288 -27.35 -9.20 8.70
C PRO A 288 -26.87 -10.66 8.66
N LEU A 289 -26.58 -11.16 7.45
CA LEU A 289 -26.14 -12.54 7.24
C LEU A 289 -24.64 -12.73 7.52
N PRO A 290 -24.24 -13.85 8.16
CA PRO A 290 -22.81 -14.17 8.32
C PRO A 290 -22.17 -14.58 6.97
N PRO A 291 -20.84 -14.46 6.82
CA PRO A 291 -20.15 -14.91 5.63
C PRO A 291 -20.22 -16.43 5.46
N VAL A 292 -20.94 -16.90 4.45
CA VAL A 292 -21.12 -18.32 4.15
C VAL A 292 -19.95 -18.83 3.27
N PRO A 293 -19.27 -19.93 3.62
CA PRO A 293 -18.16 -20.48 2.86
C PRO A 293 -18.62 -21.07 1.51
N ARG A 294 -17.71 -21.08 0.53
CA ARG A 294 -18.02 -21.45 -0.87
C ARG A 294 -18.71 -22.83 -1.04
N PRO A 295 -18.33 -23.90 -0.32
CA PRO A 295 -19.01 -25.20 -0.43
C PRO A 295 -20.49 -25.13 -0.01
N ALA A 296 -20.78 -24.44 1.09
CA ALA A 296 -22.15 -24.26 1.57
C ALA A 296 -22.97 -23.37 0.64
N ARG A 297 -22.38 -22.29 0.12
CA ARG A 297 -23.05 -21.45 -0.90
C ARG A 297 -23.45 -22.26 -2.12
N ARG A 298 -22.55 -23.11 -2.64
CA ARG A 298 -22.83 -23.94 -3.81
C ARG A 298 -24.03 -24.86 -3.58
N VAL A 299 -24.11 -25.55 -2.44
CA VAL A 299 -25.25 -26.43 -2.12
C VAL A 299 -26.55 -25.65 -2.01
N ILE A 300 -26.53 -24.48 -1.37
CA ILE A 300 -27.71 -23.61 -1.25
C ILE A 300 -28.16 -23.10 -2.63
N THR A 301 -27.22 -22.65 -3.46
CA THR A 301 -27.50 -22.19 -4.83
C THR A 301 -28.01 -23.33 -5.71
N ASP A 302 -27.41 -24.54 -5.62
CA ASP A 302 -27.86 -25.72 -6.37
C ASP A 302 -29.28 -26.14 -5.94
N ALA A 303 -29.61 -26.06 -4.64
CA ALA A 303 -30.96 -26.30 -4.13
C ALA A 303 -31.95 -25.24 -4.65
N ALA A 304 -31.57 -23.97 -4.65
CA ALA A 304 -32.38 -22.89 -5.20
C ALA A 304 -32.65 -23.11 -6.70
N ILE A 305 -31.63 -23.48 -7.48
CA ILE A 305 -31.79 -23.80 -8.91
C ILE A 305 -32.75 -24.97 -9.10
N ALA A 306 -32.63 -26.05 -8.33
CA ALA A 306 -33.52 -27.20 -8.43
C ALA A 306 -35.00 -26.83 -8.14
N ILE A 307 -35.25 -26.10 -7.04
CA ILE A 307 -36.60 -25.68 -6.65
C ILE A 307 -37.19 -24.71 -7.66
N LEU A 308 -36.42 -23.70 -8.06
CA LEU A 308 -36.86 -22.72 -9.06
C LEU A 308 -37.05 -23.34 -10.43
N THR A 309 -36.40 -24.46 -10.75
CA THR A 309 -36.60 -25.17 -12.02
C THR A 309 -37.98 -25.80 -12.10
N ASP A 310 -38.47 -26.34 -10.99
CA ASP A 310 -39.74 -27.08 -10.90
C ASP A 310 -40.94 -26.22 -10.43
N ALA A 311 -40.71 -24.97 -10.02
CA ALA A 311 -41.76 -24.03 -9.63
C ALA A 311 -42.67 -23.67 -10.81
N ARG A 312 -43.99 -23.60 -10.57
CA ARG A 312 -44.99 -23.37 -11.63
C ARG A 312 -45.31 -21.90 -11.82
N SER A 313 -45.51 -21.17 -10.73
CA SER A 313 -45.92 -19.76 -10.78
C SER A 313 -45.27 -18.88 -9.72
N GLN A 314 -44.88 -19.43 -8.57
CA GLN A 314 -44.35 -18.64 -7.47
C GLN A 314 -43.31 -19.38 -6.62
N ALA A 315 -42.32 -18.63 -6.15
CA ALA A 315 -41.37 -19.09 -5.16
C ALA A 315 -41.02 -17.97 -4.16
N ARG A 316 -40.79 -18.33 -2.90
CA ARG A 316 -40.29 -17.45 -1.85
C ARG A 316 -39.03 -18.05 -1.24
N ILE A 317 -38.00 -17.22 -1.09
CA ILE A 317 -36.71 -17.58 -0.47
C ILE A 317 -36.48 -16.62 0.69
N THR A 318 -36.38 -17.15 1.91
CA THR A 318 -36.09 -16.34 3.10
C THR A 318 -34.76 -16.77 3.69
N LEU A 319 -33.83 -15.82 3.81
CA LEU A 319 -32.54 -16.01 4.45
C LEU A 319 -32.57 -15.43 5.86
N ALA A 320 -32.27 -16.24 6.87
CA ALA A 320 -32.23 -15.79 8.26
C ALA A 320 -30.90 -16.18 8.92
N ALA A 321 -30.32 -15.25 9.67
CA ALA A 321 -29.22 -15.58 10.56
C ALA A 321 -29.72 -16.44 11.73
N VAL A 322 -29.04 -17.55 11.99
CA VAL A 322 -29.29 -18.42 13.16
C VAL A 322 -28.05 -18.42 14.05
N THR A 323 -28.21 -18.86 15.31
CA THR A 323 -27.21 -18.73 16.38
C THR A 323 -25.80 -19.22 16.02
N ALA A 324 -25.68 -20.16 15.08
CA ALA A 324 -24.42 -20.69 14.60
C ALA A 324 -24.32 -20.75 13.06
N GLY A 325 -25.00 -19.88 12.30
CA GLY A 325 -24.91 -19.89 10.84
C GLY A 325 -26.09 -19.26 10.12
N ILE A 326 -26.57 -19.90 9.05
CA ILE A 326 -27.68 -19.40 8.23
C ILE A 326 -28.73 -20.49 8.03
N ALA A 327 -30.00 -20.09 8.07
CA ALA A 327 -31.12 -20.90 7.59
C ALA A 327 -31.69 -20.24 6.34
N VAL A 328 -31.86 -21.02 5.28
CA VAL A 328 -32.47 -20.59 4.03
C VAL A 328 -33.72 -21.42 3.81
N SER A 329 -34.88 -20.78 3.92
CA SER A 329 -36.18 -21.40 3.69
C SER A 329 -36.63 -21.11 2.25
N PHE A 330 -37.10 -22.14 1.57
CA PHE A 330 -37.67 -22.12 0.24
C PHE A 330 -39.13 -22.57 0.31
N VAL A 331 -40.01 -21.83 -0.33
CA VAL A 331 -41.43 -22.18 -0.52
C VAL A 331 -41.74 -22.02 -2.00
N ALA A 332 -42.23 -23.05 -2.68
CA ALA A 332 -42.57 -22.97 -4.10
C ALA A 332 -43.78 -23.84 -4.45
N ASP A 333 -44.49 -23.50 -5.52
CA ASP A 333 -45.64 -24.27 -6.01
C ASP A 333 -45.23 -25.37 -7.01
N THR A 334 -44.62 -26.44 -6.51
CA THR A 334 -44.11 -27.51 -7.37
C THR A 334 -45.16 -28.60 -7.59
N GLY A 335 -45.26 -29.10 -8.83
CA GLY A 335 -46.20 -30.17 -9.18
C GLY A 335 -45.72 -31.58 -8.84
N ALA A 336 -44.48 -31.73 -8.38
CA ALA A 336 -43.84 -33.01 -8.06
C ALA A 336 -42.77 -32.85 -6.96
N CYS A 337 -42.26 -33.98 -6.46
CA CYS A 337 -41.17 -34.03 -5.50
C CYS A 337 -39.86 -33.57 -6.16
N VAL A 338 -39.34 -32.41 -5.71
CA VAL A 338 -38.08 -31.83 -6.20
C VAL A 338 -36.90 -32.66 -5.69
N ARG A 339 -35.95 -32.98 -6.57
CA ARG A 339 -34.69 -33.63 -6.17
C ARG A 339 -33.67 -32.58 -5.74
N LEU A 340 -33.50 -32.44 -4.43
CA LEU A 340 -32.48 -31.56 -3.85
C LEU A 340 -31.08 -32.21 -3.88
N PRO A 341 -30.00 -31.41 -3.94
CA PRO A 341 -28.64 -31.90 -3.86
C PRO A 341 -28.38 -32.61 -2.52
N ALA A 342 -27.47 -33.58 -2.52
CA ALA A 342 -27.08 -34.26 -1.29
C ALA A 342 -26.48 -33.27 -0.28
N SER A 343 -26.86 -33.43 0.99
CA SER A 343 -26.32 -32.62 2.09
C SER A 343 -24.81 -32.88 2.22
N GLY A 344 -24.00 -31.82 2.15
CA GLY A 344 -22.57 -31.88 2.45
C GLY A 344 -22.30 -31.67 3.95
N ASP A 345 -21.05 -31.84 4.38
CA ASP A 345 -20.64 -31.66 5.79
C ASP A 345 -21.08 -30.28 6.33
N GLY A 346 -21.84 -30.29 7.43
CA GLY A 346 -22.34 -29.09 8.11
C GLY A 346 -23.63 -28.48 7.55
N LEU A 347 -24.26 -29.11 6.54
CA LEU A 347 -25.57 -28.71 6.00
C LEU A 347 -26.66 -29.72 6.37
N VAL A 348 -27.80 -29.21 6.86
CA VAL A 348 -29.01 -29.99 7.08
C VAL A 348 -30.07 -29.49 6.11
N ILE A 349 -30.63 -30.40 5.31
CA ILE A 349 -31.72 -30.11 4.38
C ILE A 349 -32.97 -30.81 4.90
N GLN A 350 -34.00 -30.03 5.24
CA GLN A 350 -35.35 -30.54 5.51
C GLN A 350 -36.25 -30.21 4.33
N GLN A 351 -37.14 -31.12 3.97
CA GLN A 351 -38.12 -30.90 2.91
C GLN A 351 -39.47 -31.48 3.32
N GLN A 352 -40.53 -30.77 2.95
CA GLN A 352 -41.91 -31.18 3.16
C GLN A 352 -42.72 -30.79 1.94
N GLN A 353 -43.52 -31.73 1.44
CA GLN A 353 -44.53 -31.47 0.41
C GLN A 353 -45.90 -31.40 1.10
N ASP A 354 -46.61 -30.30 0.93
CA ASP A 354 -48.00 -30.14 1.36
C ASP A 354 -48.87 -29.83 0.14
N GLY A 355 -49.50 -30.88 -0.41
CA GLY A 355 -50.26 -30.80 -1.65
C GLY A 355 -49.41 -30.28 -2.82
N GLU A 356 -49.80 -29.12 -3.36
CA GLU A 356 -49.11 -28.43 -4.46
C GLU A 356 -47.97 -27.51 -4.02
N MET A 357 -47.75 -27.36 -2.71
CA MET A 357 -46.72 -26.50 -2.14
C MET A 357 -45.55 -27.35 -1.64
N PHE A 358 -44.34 -26.97 -2.03
CA PHE A 358 -43.09 -27.55 -1.57
C PHE A 358 -42.39 -26.56 -0.64
N TRP A 359 -42.03 -27.05 0.54
CA TRP A 359 -41.20 -26.33 1.50
C TRP A 359 -39.87 -27.06 1.66
N ALA A 360 -38.78 -26.31 1.63
CA ALA A 360 -37.46 -26.84 1.99
C ALA A 360 -36.69 -25.84 2.83
N GLU A 361 -35.99 -26.32 3.86
CA GLU A 361 -35.09 -25.52 4.67
C GLU A 361 -33.67 -26.08 4.56
N VAL A 362 -32.74 -25.23 4.14
CA VAL A 362 -31.31 -25.54 4.11
C VAL A 362 -30.64 -24.76 5.24
N ARG A 363 -30.12 -25.49 6.23
CA ARG A 363 -29.40 -24.91 7.37
C ARG A 363 -27.92 -25.21 7.23
N TRP A 364 -27.10 -24.19 7.30
CA TRP A 364 -25.66 -24.33 7.44
C TRP A 364 -25.24 -23.83 8.83
N ASN A 365 -24.48 -24.67 9.54
CA ASN A 365 -23.87 -24.31 10.81
C ASN A 365 -22.35 -24.18 10.66
N SER A 366 -21.77 -23.20 11.35
CA SER A 366 -20.35 -22.86 11.35
C SER A 366 -19.54 -23.63 12.41
N GLN A 367 -20.08 -24.72 12.97
CA GLN A 367 -19.39 -25.52 14.00
C GLN A 367 -18.18 -26.26 13.43
#